data_AF-A0AAE1E090-F1
#
_entry.id   AF-A0AAE1E090-F1
#
_cell.length_a   1.000
_cell.length_b   1.000
_cell.length_c   1.000
_cell.angle_alpha   90.00
_cell.angle_beta   90.00
_cell.angle_gamma   90.00
#
_symmetry.space_group_name_H-M   'P 1'
#
loop_
_entity.id
_entity.type
_entity.pdbx_description
1 polymer ?
#
loop_
_entity_poly.entity_id
_entity_poly.type
_entity_poly.pdbx_seq_one_letter_code
_entity_poly.pdbx_strand_id
1 'polypeptide(L)'
;MQRFVHFGDLACVRKPRWLVITASLLGTRWLVITATLPGTRWLVITATLPGTRWLVITVTLPGTRWLVITCTATLPGTRWLVITETLPETRWLVITCTATLPGIRWFVITASLPGTRWLVITCTATLPETRWLVITATLPRTRWLVITATLPGTRWLVITAT
;
A
#
# COMPACT_ATOMS: atom_id res chain seq x y z
N MET A 1 -5.86 22.13 -15.19
CA MET A 1 -6.76 21.00 -14.87
C MET A 1 -6.10 20.08 -13.86
N GLN A 2 -6.61 20.03 -12.63
CA GLN A 2 -6.17 19.05 -11.63
C GLN A 2 -6.99 17.77 -11.85
N ARG A 3 -6.38 16.75 -12.47
CA ARG A 3 -7.01 15.43 -12.57
C ARG A 3 -6.82 14.72 -11.23
N PHE A 4 -7.90 14.72 -10.43
CA PHE A 4 -8.10 13.80 -9.32
C PHE A 4 -8.82 12.58 -9.86
N VAL A 5 -8.26 11.40 -9.66
CA VAL A 5 -8.96 10.15 -9.93
C VAL A 5 -9.19 9.48 -8.59
N HIS A 6 -10.46 9.19 -8.30
CA HIS A 6 -10.87 8.42 -7.13
C HIS A 6 -11.42 7.10 -7.63
N PHE A 7 -10.82 6.00 -7.21
CA PHE A 7 -11.41 4.67 -7.37
C PHE A 7 -11.97 4.25 -6.02
N GLY A 8 -13.30 4.23 -5.87
CA GLY A 8 -13.91 3.56 -4.72
C GLY A 8 -15.36 3.92 -4.45
N ASP A 9 -16.23 2.91 -4.54
CA ASP A 9 -16.77 2.23 -3.37
C ASP A 9 -17.27 0.84 -3.85
N LEU A 10 -16.58 -0.25 -3.50
CA LEU A 10 -17.00 -1.62 -3.85
C LEU A 10 -17.92 -2.24 -2.79
N ALA A 11 -18.50 -1.41 -1.93
CA ALA A 11 -19.43 -1.81 -0.87
C ALA A 11 -20.62 -2.65 -1.39
N CYS A 12 -20.95 -2.55 -2.67
CA CYS A 12 -22.01 -3.31 -3.34
C CYS A 12 -21.55 -4.64 -3.99
N VAL A 13 -20.35 -5.15 -3.69
CA VAL A 13 -19.92 -6.47 -4.20
C VAL A 13 -20.24 -7.57 -3.19
N ARG A 14 -21.19 -8.44 -3.55
CA ARG A 14 -21.55 -9.68 -2.83
C ARG A 14 -20.27 -10.46 -2.48
N LYS A 15 -19.95 -10.64 -1.17
CA LYS A 15 -18.71 -11.26 -0.61
C LYS A 15 -17.94 -12.14 -1.60
N PRO A 16 -17.08 -11.56 -2.46
CA PRO A 16 -16.45 -12.32 -3.51
C PRO A 16 -15.38 -13.23 -2.90
N ARG A 17 -15.26 -14.45 -3.43
CA ARG A 17 -14.17 -15.36 -3.02
C ARG A 17 -12.81 -14.77 -3.40
N TRP A 18 -12.73 -14.15 -4.57
CA TRP A 18 -11.54 -13.51 -5.11
C TRP A 18 -11.92 -12.14 -5.66
N LEU A 19 -11.12 -11.13 -5.36
CA LEU A 19 -11.24 -9.82 -5.96
C LEU A 19 -9.86 -9.32 -6.39
N VAL A 20 -9.78 -8.81 -7.61
CA VAL A 20 -8.56 -8.19 -8.14
C VAL A 20 -8.94 -6.78 -8.59
N ILE A 21 -8.22 -5.79 -8.07
CA ILE A 21 -8.36 -4.39 -8.43
C ILE A 21 -7.08 -3.98 -9.13
N THR A 22 -7.19 -3.61 -10.41
CA THR A 22 -6.07 -3.07 -11.19
C THR A 22 -6.33 -1.63 -11.56
N ALA A 23 -5.37 -0.76 -11.29
CA ALA A 23 -5.43 0.65 -11.67
C ALA A 23 -4.18 1.00 -12.48
N SER A 24 -4.37 1.40 -13.73
CA SER A 24 -3.31 1.94 -14.59
C SER A 24 -3.71 3.33 -15.09
N LEU A 25 -2.94 4.34 -14.69
CA LEU A 25 -3.24 5.74 -15.02
C LEU A 25 -1.98 6.49 -15.40
N LEU A 26 -2.08 7.29 -16.47
CA LEU A 26 -1.01 8.13 -16.99
C LEU A 26 -1.29 9.61 -16.68
N GLY A 27 -0.30 10.30 -16.10
CA GLY A 27 -0.29 11.76 -16.02
C GLY A 27 -1.30 12.39 -15.05
N THR A 28 -1.70 11.67 -14.00
CA THR A 28 -2.54 12.24 -12.94
C THR A 28 -1.70 13.02 -11.93
N ARG A 29 -2.25 14.01 -11.23
CA ARG A 29 -1.50 14.67 -10.14
C ARG A 29 -1.71 13.94 -8.81
N TRP A 30 -2.93 13.47 -8.60
CA TRP A 30 -3.39 12.80 -7.40
C TRP A 30 -4.18 11.56 -7.80
N LEU A 31 -3.83 10.45 -7.19
CA LEU A 31 -4.63 9.23 -7.23
C LEU A 31 -4.98 8.80 -5.82
N VAL A 32 -6.27 8.55 -5.61
CA VAL A 32 -6.77 7.94 -4.39
C VAL A 32 -7.49 6.64 -4.77
N ILE A 33 -7.05 5.53 -4.19
CA ILE A 33 -7.72 4.24 -4.30
C ILE A 33 -8.27 3.90 -2.91
N THR A 34 -9.58 3.77 -2.81
CA THR A 34 -10.27 3.33 -1.58
C THR A 34 -11.00 2.02 -1.84
N ALA A 35 -10.66 0.97 -1.09
CA ALA A 35 -11.35 -0.32 -1.15
C ALA A 35 -12.01 -0.64 0.19
N THR A 36 -13.34 -0.54 0.24
CA THR A 36 -14.18 -0.97 1.36
C THR A 36 -14.96 -2.21 0.93
N LEU A 37 -14.74 -3.36 1.58
CA LEU A 37 -15.43 -4.62 1.23
C LEU A 37 -15.92 -5.32 2.48
N PRO A 38 -17.09 -5.99 2.47
CA PRO A 38 -17.63 -6.72 3.62
C PRO A 38 -16.89 -8.02 3.94
N GLY A 39 -15.79 -8.30 3.25
CA GLY A 39 -14.90 -9.45 3.43
C GLY A 39 -14.72 -10.29 2.16
N THR A 40 -13.50 -10.75 1.94
CA THR A 40 -13.10 -11.58 0.79
C THR A 40 -12.16 -12.70 1.26
N ARG A 41 -12.03 -13.80 0.51
CA ARG A 41 -10.96 -14.77 0.86
C ARG A 41 -9.60 -14.28 0.38
N TRP A 42 -9.58 -13.66 -0.80
CA TRP A 42 -8.41 -13.14 -1.47
C TRP A 42 -8.70 -11.78 -2.07
N LEU A 43 -7.82 -10.82 -1.80
CA LEU A 43 -7.81 -9.52 -2.45
C LEU A 43 -6.41 -9.25 -2.99
N VAL A 44 -6.34 -8.85 -4.26
CA VAL A 44 -5.13 -8.36 -4.91
C VAL A 44 -5.38 -6.95 -5.40
N ILE A 45 -4.55 -6.00 -4.97
CA ILE A 45 -4.59 -4.62 -5.48
C ILE A 45 -3.28 -4.36 -6.21
N THR A 46 -3.37 -4.05 -7.50
CA THR A 46 -2.22 -3.68 -8.32
C THR A 46 -2.42 -2.26 -8.86
N ALA A 47 -1.48 -1.38 -8.57
CA ALA A 47 -1.46 -0.02 -9.13
C ALA A 47 -0.17 0.21 -9.93
N THR A 48 -0.31 0.63 -11.19
CA THR A 48 0.81 0.98 -12.10
C THR A 48 0.61 2.40 -12.63
N LEU A 49 1.43 3.34 -12.18
CA LEU A 49 1.05 4.76 -12.24
C LEU A 49 2.14 5.69 -12.77
N PRO A 50 2.34 5.83 -14.09
CA PRO A 50 3.28 6.81 -14.64
C PRO A 50 2.75 8.25 -14.57
N GLY A 51 3.60 9.23 -14.24
CA GLY A 51 3.29 10.66 -14.09
C GLY A 51 2.57 11.16 -12.80
N THR A 52 2.13 10.31 -11.87
CA THR A 52 1.49 10.58 -10.56
C THR A 52 2.38 11.21 -9.48
N ARG A 53 2.04 12.42 -9.01
CA ARG A 53 2.81 13.10 -7.94
C ARG A 53 2.50 12.59 -6.53
N TRP A 54 1.26 12.21 -6.30
CA TRP A 54 0.73 11.75 -5.02
C TRP A 54 -0.15 10.53 -5.21
N LEU A 55 0.18 9.47 -4.48
CA LEU A 55 -0.60 8.24 -4.42
C LEU A 55 -1.05 7.97 -2.99
N VAL A 56 -2.35 7.79 -2.80
CA VAL A 56 -2.94 7.34 -1.54
C VAL A 56 -3.74 6.08 -1.81
N ILE A 57 -3.42 5.01 -1.09
CA ILE A 57 -4.17 3.76 -1.10
C ILE A 57 -4.73 3.58 0.31
N THR A 58 -6.04 3.39 0.42
CA THR A 58 -6.73 3.10 1.68
C THR A 58 -7.57 1.85 1.51
N VAL A 59 -7.37 0.88 2.39
CA VAL A 59 -8.12 -0.38 2.32
C VAL A 59 -8.66 -0.70 3.71
N THR A 60 -9.96 -0.97 3.75
CA THR A 60 -10.67 -1.32 4.97
C THR A 60 -11.45 -2.61 4.74
N LEU A 61 -11.02 -3.70 5.38
CA LEU A 61 -11.65 -5.02 5.24
C LEU A 61 -11.92 -5.59 6.63
N PRO A 62 -13.19 -5.84 7.01
CA PRO A 62 -13.54 -6.39 8.32
C PRO A 62 -13.07 -7.85 8.48
N GLY A 63 -12.83 -8.56 7.38
CA GLY A 63 -12.27 -9.91 7.42
C GLY A 63 -11.76 -10.40 6.07
N THR A 64 -10.49 -10.79 6.03
CA THR A 64 -9.86 -11.44 4.87
C THR A 64 -9.00 -12.62 5.27
N ARG A 65 -8.93 -13.66 4.44
CA ARG A 65 -7.94 -14.73 4.71
C ARG A 65 -6.57 -14.33 4.21
N TRP A 66 -6.52 -13.80 2.99
CA TRP A 66 -5.30 -13.40 2.31
C TRP A 66 -5.50 -12.05 1.65
N LEU A 67 -4.60 -11.12 1.94
CA LEU A 67 -4.51 -9.83 1.27
C LEU A 67 -3.12 -9.67 0.69
N VAL A 68 -3.06 -9.35 -0.61
CA VAL A 68 -1.83 -8.99 -1.31
C VAL A 68 -2.02 -7.62 -1.92
N ILE A 69 -1.16 -6.69 -1.55
CA ILE A 69 -1.15 -5.34 -2.12
C ILE A 69 0.17 -5.15 -2.81
N THR A 70 0.12 -4.94 -4.12
CA THR A 70 1.29 -4.70 -4.96
C THR A 70 1.18 -3.31 -5.55
N CYS A 71 2.02 -2.40 -5.10
CA CYS A 71 2.10 -1.07 -5.68
C CYS A 71 3.37 -0.95 -6.51
N THR A 72 3.24 -0.64 -7.80
CA THR A 72 4.38 -0.40 -8.69
C THR A 72 4.32 1.02 -9.22
N ALA A 73 5.28 1.84 -8.80
CA ALA A 73 5.37 3.24 -9.20
C ALA A 73 6.61 3.48 -10.07
N THR A 74 6.42 3.77 -11.36
CA THR A 74 7.48 4.08 -12.34
C THR A 74 7.34 5.53 -12.83
N LEU A 75 8.00 6.48 -12.16
CA LEU A 75 7.73 7.92 -12.19
C LEU A 75 8.91 8.92 -12.00
N PRO A 76 9.38 9.66 -13.01
CA PRO A 76 10.13 10.88 -12.72
C PRO A 76 9.21 11.87 -11.98
N GLY A 77 9.44 12.10 -10.68
CA GLY A 77 8.80 13.19 -9.90
C GLY A 77 7.64 12.83 -8.96
N THR A 78 7.37 11.57 -8.61
CA THR A 78 6.49 11.26 -7.47
C THR A 78 7.12 11.73 -6.18
N ARG A 79 6.37 12.47 -5.38
CA ARG A 79 6.89 13.02 -4.12
C ARG A 79 6.41 12.25 -2.90
N TRP A 80 5.20 11.68 -2.99
CA TRP A 80 4.52 11.06 -1.85
C TRP A 80 3.76 9.81 -2.26
N LEU A 81 3.97 8.75 -1.49
CA LEU A 81 3.20 7.52 -1.54
C LEU A 81 2.76 7.17 -0.13
N VAL A 82 1.47 7.00 0.07
CA VAL A 82 0.85 6.65 1.36
C VAL A 82 -0.03 5.43 1.19
N ILE A 83 0.21 4.41 2.01
CA ILE A 83 -0.63 3.21 2.09
C ILE A 83 -1.18 3.11 3.51
N THR A 84 -2.49 2.98 3.61
CA THR A 84 -3.23 2.95 4.88
C THR A 84 -4.13 1.72 4.89
N GLU A 85 -3.89 0.82 5.84
CA GLU A 85 -4.60 -0.44 5.93
C GLU A 85 -5.26 -0.57 7.30
N THR A 86 -6.55 -0.90 7.33
CA THR A 86 -7.24 -1.27 8.56
C THR A 86 -7.92 -2.62 8.37
N LEU A 87 -7.35 -3.66 8.98
CA LEU A 87 -7.83 -5.04 8.83
C LEU A 87 -8.00 -5.69 10.20
N PRO A 88 -9.23 -5.75 10.75
CA PRO A 88 -9.49 -6.33 12.06
C PRO A 88 -9.12 -7.81 12.15
N GLU A 89 -9.38 -8.57 11.08
CA GLU A 89 -9.06 -10.00 11.00
C GLU A 89 -8.41 -10.35 9.66
N THR A 90 -7.14 -10.73 9.69
CA THR A 90 -6.42 -11.20 8.50
C THR A 90 -5.53 -12.37 8.83
N ARG A 91 -5.52 -13.44 8.03
CA ARG A 91 -4.54 -14.52 8.30
C ARG A 91 -3.17 -14.15 7.76
N TRP A 92 -3.13 -13.63 6.54
CA TRP A 92 -1.92 -13.31 5.83
C TRP A 92 -2.06 -11.97 5.10
N LEU A 93 -1.15 -11.06 5.38
CA LEU A 93 -1.02 -9.78 4.69
C LEU A 93 0.37 -9.70 4.06
N VAL A 94 0.41 -9.44 2.75
CA VAL A 94 1.63 -9.14 2.02
C VAL A 94 1.47 -7.78 1.37
N ILE A 95 2.35 -6.85 1.71
CA ILE A 95 2.42 -5.53 1.10
C ILE A 95 3.76 -5.44 0.38
N THR A 96 3.72 -5.40 -0.94
CA THR A 96 4.90 -5.23 -1.78
C THR A 96 4.81 -3.89 -2.47
N CYS A 97 5.79 -3.04 -2.23
CA CYS A 97 5.90 -1.74 -2.86
C CYS A 97 7.21 -1.64 -3.61
N THR A 98 7.11 -1.43 -4.92
CA THR A 98 8.26 -1.24 -5.79
C THR A 98 8.21 0.15 -6.39
N ALA A 99 9.26 0.92 -6.16
CA ALA A 99 9.45 2.23 -6.75
C ALA A 99 10.83 2.35 -7.41
N THR A 100 10.89 2.76 -8.67
CA THR A 100 12.14 2.65 -9.47
C THR A 100 12.59 4.00 -10.05
N LEU A 101 13.16 4.91 -9.24
CA LEU A 101 13.19 6.37 -9.53
C LEU A 101 14.21 7.29 -8.80
N PRO A 102 14.65 8.40 -9.43
CA PRO A 102 15.23 9.53 -8.70
C PRO A 102 14.12 10.47 -8.19
N GLY A 103 13.83 10.47 -6.88
CA GLY A 103 13.16 11.62 -6.24
C GLY A 103 11.87 11.41 -5.43
N ILE A 104 11.54 10.18 -4.99
CA ILE A 104 10.51 10.00 -3.95
C ILE A 104 10.99 10.67 -2.67
N ARG A 105 10.24 11.63 -2.14
CA ARG A 105 10.63 12.32 -0.90
C ARG A 105 10.09 11.62 0.32
N TRP A 106 8.88 11.09 0.23
CA TRP A 106 8.16 10.49 1.34
C TRP A 106 7.43 9.23 0.92
N PHE A 107 7.67 8.18 1.67
CA PHE A 107 6.97 6.92 1.55
C PHE A 107 6.48 6.51 2.93
N VAL A 108 5.17 6.32 3.07
CA VAL A 108 4.52 6.05 4.35
C VAL A 108 3.64 4.82 4.22
N ILE A 109 3.87 3.83 5.09
CA ILE A 109 2.97 2.69 5.28
C ILE A 109 2.44 2.73 6.70
N THR A 110 1.12 2.69 6.81
CA THR A 110 0.36 2.69 8.05
C THR A 110 -0.55 1.47 8.04
N ALA A 111 -0.35 0.54 8.97
CA ALA A 111 -1.15 -0.67 9.04
C ALA A 111 -1.71 -0.87 10.45
N SER A 112 -3.03 -0.95 10.58
CA SER A 112 -3.73 -1.30 11.83
C SER A 112 -4.40 -2.66 11.72
N LEU A 113 -3.85 -3.62 12.43
CA LEU A 113 -4.04 -5.05 12.17
C LEU A 113 -4.20 -5.85 13.47
N PRO A 114 -5.30 -5.65 14.22
CA PRO A 114 -5.46 -6.22 15.56
C PRO A 114 -5.59 -7.75 15.60
N GLY A 115 -5.85 -8.39 14.46
CA GLY A 115 -6.02 -9.85 14.34
C GLY A 115 -5.24 -10.45 13.18
N THR A 116 -4.06 -9.92 12.85
CA THR A 116 -3.24 -10.46 11.76
C THR A 116 -2.31 -11.56 12.23
N ARG A 117 -2.25 -12.74 11.58
CA ARG A 117 -1.29 -13.80 12.01
C ARG A 117 0.10 -13.61 11.42
N TRP A 118 0.16 -13.29 10.13
CA TRP A 118 1.39 -13.12 9.37
C TRP A 118 1.34 -11.82 8.57
N LEU A 119 2.36 -10.98 8.76
CA LEU A 119 2.55 -9.75 8.02
C LEU A 119 3.92 -9.74 7.35
N VAL A 120 3.93 -9.51 6.05
CA VAL A 120 5.14 -9.26 5.27
C VAL A 120 5.00 -7.91 4.59
N ILE A 121 5.95 -7.02 4.85
CA ILE A 121 6.08 -5.74 4.15
C ILE A 121 7.43 -5.75 3.42
N THR A 122 7.38 -5.64 2.10
CA THR A 122 8.55 -5.55 1.24
C THR A 122 8.53 -4.23 0.51
N CYS A 123 9.53 -3.40 0.77
CA CYS A 123 9.70 -2.11 0.12
C CYS A 123 11.00 -2.13 -0.68
N THR A 124 10.90 -2.20 -1.99
CA THR A 124 12.05 -2.14 -2.88
C THR A 124 12.05 -0.81 -3.59
N ALA A 125 13.09 -0.03 -3.36
CA ALA A 125 13.24 1.28 -3.93
C ALA A 125 14.61 1.39 -4.60
N THR A 126 14.67 1.38 -5.93
CA THR A 126 15.92 1.68 -6.65
C THR A 126 15.99 3.18 -6.86
N LEU A 127 16.37 3.90 -5.80
CA LEU A 127 16.31 5.36 -5.72
C LEU A 127 17.69 5.89 -5.30
N PRO A 128 18.25 6.95 -5.90
CA PRO A 128 19.42 7.65 -5.33
C PRO A 128 19.06 8.71 -4.27
N GLU A 129 17.78 9.08 -4.11
CA GLU A 129 17.37 10.26 -3.30
C GLU A 129 16.07 10.10 -2.49
N THR A 130 15.85 8.96 -1.83
CA THR A 130 14.72 8.86 -0.88
C THR A 130 14.99 9.69 0.36
N ARG A 131 14.10 10.61 0.75
CA ARG A 131 14.35 11.40 1.99
C ARG A 131 13.79 10.72 3.22
N TRP A 132 12.57 10.20 3.17
CA TRP A 132 11.86 9.67 4.32
C TRP A 132 11.08 8.40 3.97
N LEU A 133 11.36 7.34 4.72
CA LEU A 133 10.58 6.12 4.78
C LEU A 133 10.01 5.97 6.18
N VAL A 134 8.69 5.86 6.30
CA VAL A 134 7.98 5.63 7.56
C VAL A 134 7.12 4.38 7.42
N ILE A 135 7.31 3.41 8.30
CA ILE A 135 6.47 2.22 8.43
C ILE A 135 5.97 2.18 9.87
N THR A 136 4.66 2.23 10.04
CA THR A 136 3.99 2.12 11.33
C THR A 136 3.00 0.97 11.26
N ALA A 137 3.14 -0.02 12.14
CA ALA A 137 2.27 -1.16 12.21
C ALA A 137 1.75 -1.34 13.65
N THR A 138 0.44 -1.26 13.86
CA THR A 138 -0.19 -1.60 15.15
C THR A 138 -0.75 -3.02 15.08
N LEU A 139 -0.13 -3.94 15.81
CA LEU A 139 -0.17 -5.39 15.62
C LEU A 139 -0.35 -6.17 16.94
N PRO A 140 -1.37 -5.89 17.77
CA PRO A 140 -1.50 -6.48 19.11
C PRO A 140 -1.61 -8.02 19.13
N ARG A 141 -1.89 -8.67 18.00
CA ARG A 141 -1.98 -10.14 17.88
C ARG A 141 -1.24 -10.73 16.68
N THR A 142 -0.11 -10.15 16.26
CA THR A 142 0.74 -10.77 15.23
C THR A 142 1.67 -11.84 15.77
N ARG A 143 1.76 -12.95 15.04
CA ARG A 143 2.72 -14.02 15.33
C ARG A 143 4.02 -13.84 14.57
N TRP A 144 3.94 -13.32 13.35
CA TRP A 144 5.09 -13.17 12.46
C TRP A 144 5.03 -11.84 11.73
N LEU A 145 6.14 -11.10 11.81
CA LEU A 145 6.35 -9.82 11.15
C LEU A 145 7.67 -9.88 10.40
N VAL A 146 7.63 -9.60 9.10
CA VAL A 146 8.81 -9.41 8.27
C VAL A 146 8.70 -8.06 7.59
N ILE A 147 9.70 -7.20 7.79
CA ILE A 147 9.82 -5.93 7.08
C ILE A 147 11.17 -5.96 6.36
N THR A 148 11.13 -5.91 5.04
CA THR A 148 12.33 -5.81 4.20
C THR A 148 12.29 -4.50 3.43
N ALA A 149 13.41 -3.79 3.41
CA ALA A 149 13.50 -2.48 2.80
C ALA A 149 14.85 -2.34 2.07
N THR A 150 14.84 -2.25 0.75
CA THR A 150 16.03 -2.06 -0.07
C THR A 150 15.99 -0.66 -0.66
N LEU A 151 16.71 0.29 -0.05
CA LEU A 151 16.68 1.69 -0.47
C LEU A 151 18.08 2.32 -0.48
N PRO A 152 18.78 2.35 -1.63
CA PRO A 152 19.93 3.22 -1.79
C PRO A 152 19.50 4.67 -1.51
N GLY A 153 20.36 5.47 -0.89
CA GLY A 153 20.10 6.91 -0.74
C GLY A 153 18.96 7.35 0.20
N THR A 154 18.48 6.49 1.12
CA THR A 154 17.50 6.92 2.14
C THR A 154 18.16 7.72 3.25
N ARG A 155 17.63 8.93 3.53
CA ARG A 155 18.15 9.79 4.62
C ARG A 155 17.52 9.48 5.98
N TRP A 156 16.24 9.16 6.01
CA TRP A 156 15.50 8.90 7.23
C TRP A 156 14.63 7.66 7.09
N LEU A 157 14.80 6.72 8.02
CA LEU A 157 14.03 5.50 8.13
C LEU A 157 13.41 5.42 9.52
N VAL A 158 12.09 5.29 9.58
CA VAL A 158 11.34 5.05 10.80
C VAL A 158 10.54 3.77 10.61
N ILE A 159 10.78 2.78 11.46
CA ILE A 159 9.98 1.56 11.53
C ILE A 159 9.49 1.44 12.96
N THR A 160 8.17 1.40 13.13
CA THR A 160 7.51 1.21 14.42
C THR A 160 6.51 0.07 14.29
N ALA A 161 6.60 -0.89 15.21
CA ALA A 161 5.67 -2.00 15.32
C ALA A 161 5.29 -2.14 16.79
N THR A 162 4.00 -2.04 17.11
CA THR A 162 3.44 -2.10 18.47
C THR A 162 2.26 -3.04 18.51
#